data_AF-A0AA40BF76-F1
#
_entry.id   AF-A0AA40BF76-F1
#
_cell.length_a   1.000
_cell.length_b   1.000
_cell.length_c   1.000
_cell.angle_alpha   90.00
_cell.angle_beta   90.00
_cell.angle_gamma   90.00
#
_symmetry.space_group_name_H-M   'P 1'
#
loop_
_entity.id
_entity.type
_entity.pdbx_description
1 polymer ?
#
loop_
_entity_poly.entity_id
_entity_poly.type
_entity_poly.pdbx_seq_one_letter_code
_entity_poly.pdbx_strand_id
1 'polypeptide(L)'
;MSVPAQIEAHANDTTALRTIKAPGWVPGYAYRGTLNILWSCVITLTACVYTVIHLNVPSADESRRRQLMNKVVWAMWAVVCPEMVVYTALSQFRRAKTLVLQLNTEIERQTGVKGKVRVKSFSFCDCYYLVTFTSIPISFTTGCLSVDSFHRIRTRIDDKSKADSIAKALVVGQVCWMAAQCIARAAYGLPIALLEIHTMVHVLCALLIYAVWFRVSCNGIGRACCIGLLSGKKPQDVRQPEIIDSSHALNGIVARMIEAQFTNHNDLAALDEDDSVYGFAQIGLVLLAEGLYSGLHSIAWDHEFPSRVEALLWRMACVAVSAWSVAWGGFIMLDESFNQGDKVVGMGIKWLQNTCGIIFWALIAAAVVARPFIILESFLALRSEPIGVYWIPTWLQMIPHI
;
A
#
# COMPACT_ATOMS: atom_id res chain seq x y z
N MET A 1 -30.21 1.39 -32.66
CA MET A 1 -30.89 1.67 -31.39
C MET A 1 -29.89 2.31 -30.44
N SER A 2 -30.20 3.44 -29.80
CA SER A 2 -29.28 4.08 -28.84
C SER A 2 -29.07 3.19 -27.61
N VAL A 3 -27.94 3.32 -26.91
CA VAL A 3 -27.64 2.52 -25.70
C VAL A 3 -28.73 2.67 -24.62
N PRO A 4 -29.24 3.89 -24.32
CA PRO A 4 -30.39 4.07 -23.43
C PRO A 4 -31.61 3.22 -23.79
N ALA A 5 -32.00 3.22 -25.07
CA ALA A 5 -33.16 2.46 -25.53
C ALA A 5 -32.95 0.94 -25.41
N GLN A 6 -31.71 0.46 -25.59
CA GLN A 6 -31.38 -0.96 -25.35
C GLN A 6 -31.45 -1.31 -23.87
N ILE A 7 -30.95 -0.44 -22.98
CA ILE A 7 -31.03 -0.64 -21.53
C ILE A 7 -32.49 -0.71 -21.08
N GLU A 8 -33.32 0.22 -21.52
CA GLU A 8 -34.75 0.26 -21.19
C GLU A 8 -35.47 -1.00 -21.72
N ALA A 9 -35.17 -1.44 -22.95
CA ALA A 9 -35.74 -2.65 -23.53
C ALA A 9 -35.36 -3.93 -22.75
N HIS A 10 -34.19 -3.94 -22.09
CA HIS A 10 -33.65 -5.10 -21.37
C HIS A 10 -33.58 -4.89 -19.85
N ALA A 11 -34.31 -3.93 -19.28
CA ALA A 11 -34.19 -3.57 -17.86
C ALA A 11 -34.47 -4.73 -16.88
N ASN A 12 -35.33 -5.67 -17.27
CA ASN A 12 -35.68 -6.86 -16.47
C ASN A 12 -34.83 -8.11 -16.83
N ASP A 13 -33.93 -8.02 -17.81
CA ASP A 13 -33.09 -9.12 -18.27
C ASP A 13 -31.62 -8.85 -17.95
N THR A 14 -31.20 -9.29 -16.77
CA THR A 14 -29.81 -9.13 -16.29
C THR A 14 -28.79 -9.84 -17.17
N THR A 15 -29.19 -10.88 -17.90
CA THR A 15 -28.30 -11.61 -18.81
C THR A 15 -28.03 -10.77 -20.05
N ALA A 16 -29.07 -10.18 -20.65
CA ALA A 16 -28.93 -9.24 -21.77
C ALA A 16 -28.07 -8.04 -21.37
N LEU A 17 -28.26 -7.48 -20.17
CA LEU A 17 -27.46 -6.35 -19.67
C LEU A 17 -25.96 -6.68 -19.49
N ARG A 18 -25.59 -7.95 -19.34
CA ARG A 18 -24.20 -8.41 -19.17
C ARG A 18 -23.53 -8.85 -20.47
N THR A 19 -24.30 -9.16 -21.50
CA THR A 19 -23.82 -9.80 -22.74
C THR A 19 -23.95 -8.91 -23.97
N ILE A 20 -24.91 -7.99 -24.00
CA ILE A 20 -25.04 -7.06 -25.12
C ILE A 20 -23.96 -5.98 -25.01
N LYS A 21 -23.07 -5.92 -26.01
CA LYS A 21 -21.95 -4.98 -26.05
C LYS A 21 -22.39 -3.57 -26.46
N ALA A 22 -21.94 -2.58 -25.70
CA ALA A 22 -22.08 -1.18 -26.06
C ALA A 22 -21.03 -0.79 -27.14
N PRO A 23 -21.27 0.27 -27.92
CA PRO A 23 -20.23 0.89 -28.72
C PRO A 23 -19.11 1.41 -27.80
N GLY A 24 -17.89 1.51 -28.32
CA GLY A 24 -16.72 1.94 -27.53
C GLY A 24 -16.79 3.36 -26.96
N TRP A 25 -17.78 4.14 -27.36
CA TRP A 25 -18.08 5.44 -26.77
C TRP A 25 -19.58 5.60 -26.52
N VAL A 26 -19.95 5.89 -25.28
CA VAL A 26 -21.32 6.19 -24.85
C VAL A 26 -21.36 7.60 -24.24
N PRO A 27 -22.14 8.54 -24.82
CA PRO A 27 -22.22 9.91 -24.30
C PRO A 27 -23.07 10.00 -23.02
N GLY A 28 -22.63 10.83 -22.07
CA GLY A 28 -23.20 10.91 -20.72
C GLY A 28 -24.23 12.01 -20.48
N TYR A 29 -25.29 12.11 -21.29
CA TYR A 29 -26.30 13.18 -21.15
C TYR A 29 -27.39 12.88 -20.10
N ALA A 30 -28.01 11.69 -20.15
CA ALA A 30 -29.06 11.25 -19.21
C ALA A 30 -28.70 9.95 -18.47
N TYR A 31 -27.59 9.32 -18.85
CA TYR A 31 -27.09 8.05 -18.34
C TYR A 31 -25.59 8.19 -18.04
N ARG A 32 -25.02 7.19 -17.36
CA ARG A 32 -23.57 7.10 -17.20
C ARG A 32 -22.92 7.03 -18.59
N GLY A 33 -21.98 7.92 -18.88
CA GLY A 33 -21.16 7.83 -20.09
C GLY A 33 -19.84 7.12 -19.84
N THR A 34 -19.16 6.73 -20.92
CA THR A 34 -17.80 6.15 -20.85
C THR A 34 -16.82 7.10 -20.17
N LEU A 35 -16.91 8.41 -20.47
CA LEU A 35 -16.07 9.43 -19.84
C LEU A 35 -16.33 9.56 -18.34
N ASN A 36 -17.58 9.40 -17.89
CA ASN A 36 -17.92 9.51 -16.48
C ASN A 36 -17.30 8.36 -15.68
N ILE A 37 -17.28 7.14 -16.25
CA ILE A 37 -16.60 5.98 -15.65
C ILE A 37 -15.10 6.26 -15.58
N LEU A 38 -14.50 6.63 -16.71
CA LEU A 38 -13.07 6.90 -16.80
C LEU A 38 -12.63 7.98 -15.81
N TRP A 39 -13.34 9.11 -15.77
CA TRP A 39 -13.00 10.25 -14.91
C TRP A 39 -13.15 9.92 -13.42
N SER A 40 -14.25 9.25 -13.05
CA SER A 40 -14.46 8.78 -11.68
C SER A 40 -13.34 7.85 -11.22
N CYS A 41 -12.95 6.88 -12.05
CA CYS A 41 -11.85 5.96 -11.74
C CYS A 41 -10.50 6.67 -11.65
N VAL A 42 -10.16 7.53 -12.62
CA VAL A 42 -8.89 8.27 -12.63
C VAL A 42 -8.76 9.21 -11.43
N ILE A 43 -9.82 9.94 -11.07
CA ILE A 43 -9.82 10.78 -9.86
C ILE A 43 -9.62 9.90 -8.63
N THR A 44 -10.34 8.79 -8.51
CA THR A 44 -10.24 7.92 -7.34
C THR A 44 -8.86 7.28 -7.23
N LEU A 45 -8.28 6.80 -8.34
CA LEU A 45 -6.91 6.29 -8.39
C LEU A 45 -5.91 7.38 -7.98
N THR A 46 -6.06 8.60 -8.50
CA THR A 46 -5.22 9.74 -8.12
C THR A 46 -5.35 10.07 -6.63
N ALA A 47 -6.56 10.01 -6.08
CA ALA A 47 -6.83 10.23 -4.67
C ALA A 47 -6.20 9.15 -3.77
N CYS A 48 -6.26 7.88 -4.20
CA CYS A 48 -5.61 6.76 -3.53
C CYS A 48 -4.08 6.94 -3.55
N VAL A 49 -3.50 7.26 -4.71
CA VAL A 49 -2.06 7.51 -4.86
C VAL A 49 -1.61 8.74 -4.08
N TYR A 50 -2.41 9.81 -4.09
CA TYR A 50 -2.14 11.03 -3.31
C TYR A 50 -2.00 10.72 -1.82
N THR A 51 -2.87 9.85 -1.28
CA THR A 51 -2.80 9.37 0.11
C THR A 51 -1.42 8.79 0.42
N VAL A 52 -0.92 7.93 -0.46
CA VAL A 52 0.39 7.28 -0.32
C VAL A 52 1.53 8.29 -0.39
N ILE A 53 1.51 9.17 -1.40
CA ILE A 53 2.59 10.12 -1.64
C ILE A 53 2.69 11.14 -0.51
N HIS A 54 1.56 11.65 -0.02
CA HIS A 54 1.55 12.64 1.06
C HIS A 54 2.02 12.07 2.41
N LEU A 55 1.95 10.75 2.60
CA LEU A 55 2.55 10.09 3.75
C LEU A 55 4.09 10.08 3.68
N ASN A 56 4.66 10.11 2.47
CA ASN A 56 6.11 10.16 2.27
C ASN A 56 6.64 11.61 2.31
N VAL A 57 7.28 11.98 3.42
CA VAL A 57 7.88 13.31 3.57
C VAL A 57 9.34 13.29 3.09
N PRO A 58 9.75 14.16 2.14
CA PRO A 58 11.12 14.15 1.62
C PRO A 58 12.14 14.62 2.66
N SER A 59 13.33 14.04 2.63
CA SER A 59 14.47 14.48 3.44
C SER A 59 14.92 15.88 3.03
N ALA A 60 15.36 16.68 4.02
CA ALA A 60 15.64 18.11 3.83
C ALA A 60 16.83 18.40 2.90
N ASP A 61 17.72 17.42 2.71
CA ASP A 61 18.99 17.59 2.02
C ASP A 61 18.97 17.09 0.56
N GLU A 62 17.84 16.61 0.05
CA GLU A 62 17.72 16.13 -1.33
C GLU A 62 17.43 17.23 -2.36
N SER A 63 18.00 17.10 -3.57
CA SER A 63 17.73 18.01 -4.68
C SER A 63 16.27 17.94 -5.15
N ARG A 64 15.68 19.06 -5.62
CA ARG A 64 14.28 19.12 -6.09
C ARG A 64 13.96 18.08 -7.17
N ARG A 65 14.90 17.84 -8.09
CA ARG A 65 14.76 16.82 -9.15
C ARG A 65 14.66 15.42 -8.57
N ARG A 66 15.50 15.09 -7.59
CA ARG A 66 15.50 13.78 -6.92
C ARG A 66 14.22 13.59 -6.10
N GLN A 67 13.77 14.61 -5.40
CA GLN A 67 12.49 14.58 -4.68
C GLN A 67 11.29 14.35 -5.61
N LEU A 68 11.26 15.01 -6.78
CA LEU A 68 10.22 14.76 -7.79
C LEU A 68 10.28 13.33 -8.33
N MET A 69 11.48 12.85 -8.68
CA MET A 69 11.67 11.49 -9.19
C MET A 69 11.25 10.43 -8.17
N ASN A 70 11.61 10.60 -6.90
CA ASN A 70 11.18 9.71 -5.82
C ASN A 70 9.65 9.69 -5.70
N LYS A 71 8.98 10.85 -5.76
CA LYS A 71 7.51 10.91 -5.73
C LYS A 71 6.87 10.17 -6.92
N VAL A 72 7.42 10.34 -8.13
CA VAL A 72 6.94 9.65 -9.32
C VAL A 72 7.14 8.15 -9.21
N VAL A 73 8.30 7.69 -8.73
CA VAL A 73 8.57 6.25 -8.51
C VAL A 73 7.60 5.67 -7.47
N TRP A 74 7.38 6.35 -6.35
CA TRP A 74 6.39 5.92 -5.35
C TRP A 74 4.97 5.93 -5.89
N ALA A 75 4.60 6.92 -6.72
CA ALA A 75 3.30 6.96 -7.39
C ALA A 75 3.09 5.73 -8.29
N MET A 76 4.10 5.40 -9.10
CA MET A 76 4.05 4.23 -9.97
C MET A 76 3.92 2.94 -9.17
N TRP A 77 4.71 2.77 -8.10
CA TRP A 77 4.59 1.62 -7.21
C TRP A 77 3.23 1.53 -6.53
N ALA A 78 2.66 2.66 -6.10
CA ALA A 78 1.32 2.68 -5.51
C ALA A 78 0.24 2.22 -6.51
N VAL A 79 0.40 2.51 -7.80
CA VAL A 79 -0.54 2.06 -8.85
C VAL A 79 -0.34 0.57 -9.20
N VAL A 80 0.91 0.10 -9.30
CA VAL A 80 1.23 -1.26 -9.74
C VAL A 80 1.10 -2.29 -8.60
N CYS A 81 1.52 -1.90 -7.41
CA CYS A 81 1.62 -2.73 -6.21
C CYS A 81 1.09 -1.99 -4.97
N PRO A 82 -0.22 -1.66 -4.91
CA PRO A 82 -0.79 -0.95 -3.76
C PRO A 82 -0.63 -1.71 -2.44
N GLU A 83 -0.57 -3.05 -2.47
CA GLU A 83 -0.34 -3.90 -1.30
C GLU A 83 1.05 -3.69 -0.67
N MET A 84 2.07 -3.42 -1.49
CA MET A 84 3.42 -3.10 -1.00
C MET A 84 3.44 -1.80 -0.22
N VAL A 85 2.56 -0.86 -0.57
CA VAL A 85 2.39 0.38 0.20
C VAL A 85 1.70 0.13 1.54
N VAL A 86 0.71 -0.77 1.57
CA VAL A 86 0.08 -1.18 2.83
C VAL A 86 1.12 -1.83 3.75
N TYR A 87 1.99 -2.69 3.21
CA TYR A 87 3.10 -3.29 3.94
C TYR A 87 4.06 -2.25 4.53
N THR A 88 4.47 -1.25 3.74
CA THR A 88 5.37 -0.20 4.24
C THR A 88 4.70 0.61 5.35
N ALA A 89 3.42 0.95 5.23
CA ALA A 89 2.69 1.65 6.29
C ALA A 89 2.60 0.82 7.60
N LEU A 90 2.34 -0.49 7.49
CA LEU A 90 2.26 -1.40 8.64
C LEU A 90 3.62 -1.61 9.32
N SER A 91 4.69 -1.78 8.53
CA SER A 91 6.04 -1.92 9.06
C SER A 91 6.48 -0.64 9.79
N GLN A 92 6.19 0.53 9.24
CA GLN A 92 6.45 1.82 9.90
C GLN A 92 5.68 1.94 11.22
N PHE A 93 4.40 1.55 11.25
CA PHE A 93 3.57 1.57 12.45
C PHE A 93 4.15 0.70 13.58
N ARG A 94 4.70 -0.46 13.26
CA ARG A 94 5.29 -1.38 14.25
C ARG A 94 6.63 -0.89 14.76
N ARG A 95 7.53 -0.51 13.86
CA ARG A 95 8.81 0.09 14.23
C ARG A 95 8.63 1.30 15.13
N ALA A 96 7.58 2.08 14.90
CA ALA A 96 7.21 3.20 15.77
C ALA A 96 6.81 2.75 17.19
N LYS A 97 6.06 1.64 17.34
CA LYS A 97 5.69 1.11 18.67
C LYS A 97 6.91 0.67 19.45
N THR A 98 7.79 -0.11 18.81
CA THR A 98 9.03 -0.58 19.42
C THR A 98 9.91 0.60 19.84
N LEU A 99 10.01 1.63 18.97
CA LEU A 99 10.80 2.83 19.25
C LEU A 99 10.26 3.62 20.47
N VAL A 100 8.94 3.74 20.64
CA VAL A 100 8.34 4.39 21.84
C VAL A 100 8.78 3.69 23.12
N LEU A 101 8.69 2.35 23.13
CA LEU A 101 9.03 1.55 24.30
C LEU A 101 10.51 1.70 24.65
N GLN A 102 11.39 1.60 23.65
CA GLN A 102 12.83 1.74 23.83
C GLN A 102 13.21 3.14 24.34
N LEU A 103 12.68 4.20 23.73
CA LEU A 103 13.00 5.58 24.13
C LEU A 103 12.49 5.90 25.54
N ASN A 104 11.27 5.47 25.89
CA ASN A 104 10.73 5.73 27.22
C ASN A 104 11.46 4.93 28.30
N THR A 105 11.85 3.68 28.01
CA THR A 105 12.67 2.86 28.93
C THR A 105 14.05 3.48 29.16
N GLU A 106 14.69 3.98 28.10
CA GLU A 106 16.00 4.63 28.21
C GLU A 106 15.93 5.97 28.98
N ILE A 107 14.85 6.74 28.82
CA ILE A 107 14.59 7.93 29.64
C ILE A 107 14.49 7.57 31.12
N GLU A 108 13.75 6.52 31.46
CA GLU A 108 13.63 6.04 32.84
C GLU A 108 14.99 5.59 33.39
N ARG A 109 15.79 4.89 32.57
CA ARG A 109 17.15 4.46 32.93
C ARG A 109 18.09 5.62 33.23
N GLN A 110 18.08 6.66 32.39
CA GLN A 110 18.97 7.82 32.56
C GLN A 110 18.53 8.77 33.68
N THR A 111 17.22 8.87 33.92
CA THR A 111 16.70 9.78 34.95
C THR A 111 16.70 9.17 36.34
N GLY A 112 16.80 7.84 36.48
CA GLY A 112 16.86 7.14 37.76
C GLY A 112 15.60 7.29 38.61
N VAL A 113 14.55 7.92 38.08
CA VAL A 113 13.28 8.19 38.77
C VAL A 113 12.24 7.20 38.27
N LYS A 114 11.95 6.18 39.07
CA LYS A 114 10.75 5.34 38.88
C LYS A 114 9.53 6.15 39.29
N GLY A 115 8.75 6.57 38.29
CA GLY A 115 7.39 7.10 38.44
C GLY A 115 7.22 8.23 39.47
N LYS A 116 7.49 9.49 39.09
CA LYS A 116 6.72 10.68 39.53
C LYS A 116 7.26 12.05 39.09
N VAL A 117 8.40 12.14 38.40
CA VAL A 117 8.84 13.43 37.80
C VAL A 117 8.30 13.53 36.38
N ARG A 118 7.73 14.69 36.03
CA ARG A 118 7.12 15.02 34.73
C ARG A 118 8.20 15.15 33.64
N VAL A 119 8.94 14.08 33.37
CA VAL A 119 9.72 13.97 32.13
C VAL A 119 8.72 13.66 31.04
N LYS A 120 8.60 14.54 30.04
CA LYS A 120 7.65 14.36 28.95
C LYS A 120 8.11 13.15 28.10
N SER A 121 7.39 12.04 28.22
CA SER A 121 7.62 10.81 27.45
C SER A 121 7.47 11.06 25.94
N PHE A 122 8.16 10.27 25.11
CA PHE A 122 7.93 10.28 23.68
C PHE A 122 6.53 9.72 23.38
N SER A 123 5.77 10.42 22.54
CA SER A 123 4.48 9.94 22.06
C SER A 123 4.66 8.96 20.89
N PHE A 124 3.66 8.12 20.65
CA PHE A 124 3.64 7.23 19.49
C PHE A 124 3.72 7.97 18.16
N CYS A 125 3.02 9.10 18.08
CA CYS A 125 3.03 9.98 16.92
C CYS A 125 4.44 10.49 16.61
N ASP A 126 5.19 10.90 17.64
CA ASP A 126 6.58 11.37 17.50
C ASP A 126 7.50 10.29 16.93
N CYS A 127 7.37 9.05 17.42
CA CYS A 127 8.17 7.92 16.97
C CYS A 127 7.77 7.45 15.56
N TYR A 128 6.48 7.49 15.23
CA TYR A 128 5.99 7.16 13.88
C TYR A 128 6.58 8.10 12.84
N TYR A 129 6.49 9.40 13.08
CA TYR A 129 7.08 10.37 12.17
C TYR A 129 8.60 10.24 12.07
N LEU A 130 9.31 9.94 13.16
CA LEU A 130 10.76 9.67 13.11
C LEU A 130 11.11 8.49 12.19
N VAL A 131 10.38 7.39 12.31
CA VAL A 131 10.56 6.20 11.46
C VAL A 131 10.29 6.52 9.99
N THR A 132 9.21 7.26 9.70
CA THR A 132 8.86 7.64 8.33
C THR A 132 9.84 8.66 7.72
N PHE A 133 10.34 9.63 8.50
CA PHE A 133 11.18 10.74 7.98
C PHE A 133 12.64 10.35 7.75
N THR A 134 13.18 9.46 8.59
CA THR A 134 14.62 9.18 8.57
C THR A 134 15.00 8.11 7.55
N SER A 135 14.13 7.15 7.22
CA SER A 135 14.51 5.96 6.41
C SER A 135 15.77 5.23 6.92
N ILE A 136 16.25 5.53 8.13
CA ILE A 136 17.46 4.98 8.71
C ILE A 136 17.07 3.66 9.41
N PRO A 137 17.80 2.56 9.21
CA PRO A 137 17.82 1.48 10.18
C PRO A 137 18.40 2.09 11.46
N ILE A 138 17.56 2.36 12.45
CA ILE A 138 18.01 2.86 13.75
C ILE A 138 18.65 1.65 14.45
N SER A 139 19.85 1.29 14.00
CA SER A 139 20.77 0.53 14.83
C SER A 139 21.14 1.48 15.96
N PHE A 140 20.72 1.15 17.17
CA PHE A 140 20.87 1.95 18.38
C PHE A 140 22.34 1.99 18.87
N THR A 141 23.30 2.07 17.94
CA THR A 141 24.74 2.17 18.20
C THR A 141 25.24 3.62 18.12
N THR A 142 24.48 4.54 17.54
CA THR A 142 24.85 5.96 17.42
C THR A 142 23.86 6.85 18.15
N GLY A 143 23.98 6.88 19.48
CA GLY A 143 23.22 7.80 20.31
C GLY A 143 23.58 9.26 20.02
N CYS A 144 22.92 9.89 19.05
CA CYS A 144 22.59 11.33 19.04
C CYS A 144 21.73 11.70 17.82
N LEU A 145 20.41 11.59 17.91
CA LEU A 145 19.53 12.45 17.10
C LEU A 145 19.43 13.78 17.84
N SER A 146 20.12 14.81 17.35
CA SER A 146 20.09 16.16 17.97
C SER A 146 18.64 16.63 18.16
N VAL A 147 18.36 17.17 19.35
CA VAL A 147 17.05 17.73 19.74
C VAL A 147 16.57 18.77 18.73
N ASP A 148 17.49 19.55 18.14
CA ASP A 148 17.19 20.56 17.13
C ASP A 148 16.70 19.94 15.82
N SER A 149 17.25 18.79 15.42
CA SER A 149 16.79 18.06 14.25
C SER A 149 15.39 17.49 14.45
N PHE A 150 15.09 16.98 15.64
CA PHE A 150 13.76 16.48 15.99
C PHE A 150 12.70 17.60 16.04
N HIS A 151 13.01 18.72 16.70
CA HIS A 151 12.10 19.87 16.79
C HIS A 151 11.76 20.43 15.40
N ARG A 152 12.77 20.57 14.52
CA ARG A 152 12.58 21.01 13.12
C ARG A 152 11.71 20.05 12.28
N ILE A 153 11.80 18.74 12.54
CA ILE A 153 10.96 17.74 11.87
C ILE A 153 9.50 17.89 12.33
N ARG A 154 9.25 18.00 13.64
CA ARG A 154 7.90 18.12 14.20
C ARG A 154 7.16 19.37 13.74
N THR A 155 7.81 20.53 13.72
CA THR A 155 7.19 21.78 13.25
C THR A 155 6.80 21.70 11.78
N ARG A 156 7.67 21.15 10.93
CA ARG A 156 7.35 20.89 9.50
C ARG A 156 6.16 19.98 9.31
N ILE A 157 5.98 18.99 10.19
CA ILE A 157 4.85 18.05 10.12
C ILE A 157 3.56 18.74 10.54
N ASP A 158 3.56 19.48 11.64
CA ASP A 158 2.36 20.14 12.17
C ASP A 158 1.82 21.17 11.17
N ASP A 159 2.72 21.96 10.57
CA ASP A 159 2.38 22.94 9.53
C ASP A 159 1.79 22.29 8.27
N LYS A 160 2.37 21.16 7.81
CA LYS A 160 1.83 20.41 6.66
C LYS A 160 0.51 19.71 6.98
N SER A 161 0.35 19.18 8.20
CA SER A 161 -0.81 18.39 8.57
C SER A 161 -2.11 19.21 8.64
N LYS A 162 -2.01 20.47 9.06
CA LYS A 162 -3.16 21.41 9.14
C LYS A 162 -3.64 21.82 7.75
N ALA A 163 -2.72 22.12 6.82
CA ALA A 163 -3.06 22.48 5.45
C ALA A 163 -3.71 21.31 4.66
N ASP A 164 -3.44 20.06 5.04
CA ASP A 164 -3.87 18.85 4.32
C ASP A 164 -5.26 18.33 4.73
N SER A 165 -5.89 18.88 5.78
CA SER A 165 -7.10 18.27 6.35
C SER A 165 -8.31 18.29 5.41
N ILE A 166 -8.47 19.37 4.62
CA ILE A 166 -9.53 19.48 3.60
C ILE A 166 -9.28 18.49 2.47
N ALA A 167 -8.04 18.39 1.97
CA ALA A 167 -7.68 17.45 0.91
C ALA A 167 -7.95 15.99 1.34
N LYS A 168 -7.61 15.63 2.58
CA LYS A 168 -7.90 14.29 3.14
C LYS A 168 -9.40 14.00 3.22
N ALA A 169 -10.22 14.97 3.62
CA ALA A 169 -11.67 14.81 3.69
C ALA A 169 -12.28 14.57 2.29
N LEU A 170 -11.81 15.32 1.29
CA LEU A 170 -12.23 15.13 -0.11
C LEU A 170 -11.84 13.75 -0.65
N VAL A 171 -10.61 13.31 -0.37
CA VAL A 171 -10.13 11.98 -0.76
C VAL A 171 -10.97 10.87 -0.14
N VAL A 172 -11.25 10.93 1.16
CA VAL A 172 -12.10 9.93 1.83
C VAL A 172 -13.52 9.94 1.27
N GLY A 173 -14.09 11.12 1.03
CA GLY A 173 -15.41 11.26 0.39
C GLY A 173 -15.43 10.59 -0.99
N GLN A 174 -14.44 10.85 -1.83
CA GLN A 174 -14.31 10.25 -3.17
C GLN A 174 -14.19 8.72 -3.12
N VAL A 175 -13.35 8.21 -2.23
CA VAL A 175 -13.10 6.76 -2.06
C VAL A 175 -14.37 6.05 -1.58
N CYS A 176 -15.05 6.60 -0.57
CA CYS A 176 -16.31 6.07 -0.07
C CYS A 176 -17.42 6.11 -1.12
N TRP A 177 -17.46 7.19 -1.92
CA TRP A 177 -18.42 7.33 -3.00
C TRP A 177 -18.22 6.27 -4.10
N MET A 178 -16.99 6.07 -4.57
CA MET A 178 -16.66 5.02 -5.53
C MET A 178 -17.05 3.63 -5.01
N ALA A 179 -16.74 3.33 -3.74
CA ALA A 179 -17.11 2.07 -3.11
C ALA A 179 -18.63 1.87 -3.07
N ALA A 180 -19.38 2.89 -2.66
CA ALA A 180 -20.84 2.84 -2.61
C ALA A 180 -21.45 2.59 -4.00
N GLN A 181 -20.94 3.25 -5.05
CA GLN A 181 -21.40 3.01 -6.42
C GLN A 181 -21.17 1.56 -6.85
N CYS A 182 -19.96 1.02 -6.65
CA CYS A 182 -19.64 -0.35 -7.05
C CYS A 182 -20.48 -1.38 -6.27
N ILE A 183 -20.64 -1.20 -4.95
CA ILE A 183 -21.44 -2.09 -4.10
C ILE A 183 -22.92 -2.05 -4.49
N ALA A 184 -23.47 -0.86 -4.73
CA ALA A 184 -24.86 -0.73 -5.19
C ALA A 184 -25.08 -1.49 -6.51
N ARG A 185 -24.19 -1.31 -7.49
CA ARG A 185 -24.27 -2.00 -8.78
C ARG A 185 -24.20 -3.52 -8.61
N ALA A 186 -23.29 -4.01 -7.77
CA ALA A 186 -23.20 -5.43 -7.43
C ALA A 186 -24.52 -5.95 -6.83
N ALA A 187 -25.13 -5.19 -5.91
CA ALA A 187 -26.38 -5.57 -5.26
C ALA A 187 -27.58 -5.64 -6.24
N TYR A 188 -27.59 -4.81 -7.28
CA TYR A 188 -28.58 -4.88 -8.37
C TYR A 188 -28.25 -5.92 -9.45
N GLY A 189 -27.17 -6.72 -9.27
CA GLY A 189 -26.77 -7.72 -10.24
C GLY A 189 -26.19 -7.16 -11.54
N LEU A 190 -25.75 -5.90 -11.54
CA LEU A 190 -25.24 -5.22 -12.72
C LEU A 190 -23.76 -5.49 -12.97
N PRO A 191 -23.33 -5.53 -14.25
CA PRO A 191 -21.92 -5.60 -14.55
C PRO A 191 -21.21 -4.34 -14.06
N ILE A 192 -20.03 -4.54 -13.50
CA ILE A 192 -19.12 -3.48 -13.06
C ILE A 192 -18.03 -3.39 -14.13
N ALA A 193 -17.67 -2.17 -14.55
CA ALA A 193 -16.63 -1.99 -15.56
C ALA A 193 -15.30 -2.55 -15.05
N LEU A 194 -14.46 -3.08 -15.94
CA LEU A 194 -13.18 -3.67 -15.52
C LEU A 194 -12.29 -2.65 -14.79
N LEU A 195 -12.32 -1.40 -15.26
CA LEU A 195 -11.63 -0.27 -14.62
C LEU A 195 -12.13 0.04 -13.21
N GLU A 196 -13.43 -0.11 -12.95
CA GLU A 196 -13.98 0.08 -11.60
C GLU A 196 -13.52 -1.03 -10.65
N ILE A 197 -13.48 -2.28 -11.13
CA ILE A 197 -12.95 -3.42 -10.36
C ILE A 197 -11.49 -3.16 -9.96
N HIS A 198 -10.65 -2.73 -10.92
CA HIS A 198 -9.27 -2.37 -10.62
C HIS A 198 -9.18 -1.22 -9.59
N THR A 199 -10.02 -0.20 -9.74
CA THR A 199 -10.04 0.94 -8.81
C THR A 199 -10.47 0.52 -7.40
N MET A 200 -11.37 -0.45 -7.26
CA MET A 200 -11.80 -0.98 -5.96
C MET A 200 -10.67 -1.63 -5.17
N VAL A 201 -9.67 -2.21 -5.84
CA VAL A 201 -8.48 -2.73 -5.18
C VAL A 201 -7.68 -1.62 -4.49
N HIS A 202 -7.48 -0.51 -5.21
CA HIS A 202 -6.83 0.68 -4.65
C HIS A 202 -7.62 1.32 -3.52
N VAL A 203 -8.94 1.37 -3.64
CA VAL A 203 -9.85 1.85 -2.59
C VAL A 203 -9.67 1.04 -1.30
N LEU A 204 -9.63 -0.30 -1.38
CA LEU A 204 -9.43 -1.14 -0.19
C LEU A 204 -8.05 -0.94 0.44
N CYS A 205 -6.98 -0.87 -0.37
CA CYS A 205 -5.65 -0.58 0.13
C CYS A 205 -5.57 0.80 0.79
N ALA A 206 -6.20 1.83 0.20
CA ALA A 206 -6.26 3.17 0.77
C ALA A 206 -7.01 3.18 2.11
N LEU A 207 -8.14 2.47 2.23
CA LEU A 207 -8.87 2.34 3.49
C LEU A 207 -8.04 1.66 4.58
N LEU A 208 -7.27 0.61 4.25
CA LEU A 208 -6.35 -0.04 5.19
C LEU A 208 -5.26 0.92 5.66
N ILE A 209 -4.65 1.69 4.74
CA ILE A 209 -3.64 2.70 5.07
C ILE A 209 -4.25 3.78 5.98
N TYR A 210 -5.45 4.27 5.66
CA TYR A 210 -6.14 5.25 6.48
C TYR A 210 -6.52 4.72 7.86
N ALA A 211 -6.91 3.46 7.99
CA ALA A 211 -7.18 2.84 9.29
C ALA A 211 -5.92 2.78 10.16
N VAL A 212 -4.76 2.45 9.59
CA VAL A 212 -3.46 2.51 10.27
C VAL A 212 -3.15 3.95 10.70
N TRP A 213 -3.34 4.91 9.79
CA TRP A 213 -3.06 6.32 10.05
C TRP A 213 -3.98 6.92 11.13
N PHE A 214 -5.27 6.60 11.11
CA PHE A 214 -6.23 7.08 12.10
C PHE A 214 -5.83 6.62 13.52
N ARG A 215 -5.34 5.38 13.65
CA ARG A 215 -4.79 4.88 14.92
C ARG A 215 -3.55 5.66 15.38
N VAL A 216 -2.71 6.13 14.46
CA VAL A 216 -1.56 7.00 14.79
C VAL A 216 -2.05 8.35 15.31
N SER A 217 -2.96 8.99 14.58
CA SER A 217 -3.48 10.32 14.89
C SER A 217 -4.21 10.36 16.24
N CYS A 218 -5.11 9.40 16.51
CA CYS A 218 -5.84 9.34 17.79
C CYS A 218 -4.91 9.15 18.99
N ASN A 219 -3.81 8.40 18.84
CA ASN A 219 -2.82 8.20 19.90
C ASN A 219 -1.84 9.39 20.05
N GLY A 220 -1.87 10.37 19.14
CA GLY A 220 -1.04 11.58 19.15
C GLY A 220 -1.73 12.83 19.70
N ILE A 221 -3.07 12.84 19.77
CA ILE A 221 -3.85 13.98 20.28
C ILE A 221 -3.70 14.00 21.81
N GLY A 222 -2.71 14.75 22.33
CA GLY A 222 -2.71 15.16 23.74
C GLY A 222 -1.39 15.36 24.45
N ARG A 223 -0.20 15.07 23.89
CA ARG A 223 1.06 15.23 24.63
C ARG A 223 2.20 15.78 23.78
N ALA A 224 2.38 17.10 23.82
CA ALA A 224 3.56 17.76 23.26
C ALA A 224 4.76 17.56 24.20
N CYS A 225 5.82 16.90 23.72
CA CYS A 225 7.10 16.80 24.42
C CYS A 225 7.91 18.11 24.26
N CYS A 226 8.37 18.69 25.37
CA CYS A 226 9.42 19.70 25.36
C CYS A 226 10.67 18.99 25.86
N ILE A 227 11.64 18.78 24.99
CA ILE A 227 12.90 18.14 25.33
C ILE A 227 13.84 19.24 25.81
N GLY A 228 13.98 19.37 27.12
CA GLY A 228 15.19 19.89 27.73
C GLY A 228 15.63 18.83 28.71
N LEU A 229 16.71 18.09 28.42
CA LEU A 229 17.52 17.34 29.40
C LEU A 229 18.68 16.48 28.83
N LEU A 230 19.01 16.53 27.53
CA LEU A 230 20.20 15.82 27.00
C LEU A 230 21.41 16.73 26.78
N SER A 231 21.64 17.69 27.69
CA SER A 231 22.92 18.42 27.76
C SER A 231 23.79 17.71 28.79
N GLY A 232 24.79 16.93 28.36
CA GLY A 232 25.68 16.30 29.34
C GLY A 232 26.82 15.42 28.83
N LYS A 233 26.81 14.93 27.58
CA LYS A 233 27.95 14.15 27.06
C LYS A 233 28.55 14.81 25.82
N LYS A 234 29.84 15.16 25.91
CA LYS A 234 30.64 15.61 24.77
C LYS A 234 30.73 14.49 23.73
N PRO A 235 30.68 14.80 22.43
CA PRO A 235 30.88 13.81 21.38
C PRO A 235 32.31 13.28 21.46
N GLN A 236 32.47 11.98 21.70
CA GLN A 236 33.74 11.29 21.48
C GLN A 236 33.86 10.97 19.99
N ASP A 237 35.07 11.11 19.44
CA ASP A 237 35.42 10.86 18.04
C ASP A 237 34.82 9.54 17.51
N VAL A 238 33.83 9.65 16.63
CA VAL A 238 33.30 8.51 15.86
C VAL A 238 33.58 8.78 14.39
N ARG A 239 34.35 7.88 13.80
CA ARG A 239 34.75 7.84 12.39
C ARG A 239 33.51 7.96 11.49
N GLN A 240 33.54 8.92 10.56
CA GLN A 240 32.47 9.14 9.58
C GLN A 240 32.19 7.83 8.81
N PRO A 241 30.92 7.40 8.64
CA PRO A 241 30.61 6.32 7.72
C PRO A 241 30.95 6.78 6.30
N GLU A 242 31.73 5.95 5.61
CA GLU A 242 32.17 6.14 4.24
C GLU A 242 30.96 6.38 3.33
N ILE A 243 31.00 7.47 2.56
CA ILE A 243 29.93 7.86 1.63
C ILE A 243 29.90 6.83 0.50
N ILE A 244 28.98 5.87 0.57
CA ILE A 244 28.72 4.95 -0.53
C ILE A 244 28.18 5.76 -1.71
N ASP A 245 28.89 5.66 -2.83
CA ASP A 245 28.77 6.49 -4.03
C ASP A 245 27.35 6.48 -4.64
N SER A 246 26.96 7.65 -5.13
CA SER A 246 25.58 8.06 -5.47
C SER A 246 25.08 7.59 -6.84
N SER A 247 25.78 6.67 -7.49
CA SER A 247 25.49 6.15 -8.84
C SER A 247 24.55 4.92 -8.85
N HIS A 248 24.34 4.24 -7.71
CA HIS A 248 23.50 3.03 -7.60
C HIS A 248 22.06 3.25 -7.12
N ALA A 249 21.61 4.50 -6.94
CA ALA A 249 20.38 4.82 -6.19
C ALA A 249 19.06 4.31 -6.80
N LEU A 250 18.94 4.13 -8.13
CA LEU A 250 17.73 3.58 -8.75
C LEU A 250 17.62 2.07 -8.55
N ASN A 251 18.75 1.36 -8.67
CA ASN A 251 18.88 -0.06 -8.31
C ASN A 251 18.73 -0.27 -6.80
N GLY A 252 19.13 0.72 -6.00
CA GLY A 252 19.03 0.71 -4.55
C GLY A 252 17.60 0.82 -4.01
N ILE A 253 16.65 1.47 -4.69
CA ILE A 253 15.27 1.58 -4.16
C ILE A 253 14.52 0.26 -4.30
N VAL A 254 14.62 -0.40 -5.45
CA VAL A 254 14.06 -1.74 -5.68
C VAL A 254 14.79 -2.75 -4.80
N ALA A 255 16.12 -2.69 -4.73
CA ALA A 255 16.90 -3.53 -3.81
C ALA A 255 16.56 -3.28 -2.34
N ARG A 256 16.26 -2.04 -1.92
CA ARG A 256 15.80 -1.69 -0.56
C ARG A 256 14.38 -2.11 -0.25
N MET A 257 13.51 -2.21 -1.25
CA MET A 257 12.15 -2.75 -1.08
C MET A 257 12.19 -4.28 -0.98
N ILE A 258 13.01 -4.92 -1.83
CA ILE A 258 13.32 -6.35 -1.74
C ILE A 258 14.02 -6.63 -0.39
N GLU A 259 15.00 -5.83 0.03
CA GLU A 259 15.58 -5.88 1.37
C GLU A 259 14.51 -5.62 2.43
N ALA A 260 13.61 -4.63 2.33
CA ALA A 260 12.55 -4.45 3.32
C ALA A 260 11.57 -5.65 3.39
N GLN A 261 11.43 -6.42 2.29
CA GLN A 261 10.75 -7.72 2.28
C GLN A 261 11.58 -8.84 2.92
N PHE A 262 12.92 -8.84 2.78
CA PHE A 262 13.82 -9.91 3.21
C PHE A 262 14.59 -9.64 4.54
N THR A 263 15.19 -8.46 4.73
CA THR A 263 15.97 -8.04 5.92
C THR A 263 15.15 -7.81 7.19
N ASN A 264 13.83 -7.65 7.12
CA ASN A 264 13.02 -7.62 8.35
C ASN A 264 13.17 -8.94 9.14
N HIS A 265 13.57 -10.04 8.49
CA HIS A 265 13.75 -11.32 9.17
C HIS A 265 14.96 -11.36 10.11
N ASN A 266 16.01 -10.58 9.82
CA ASN A 266 17.27 -10.63 10.56
C ASN A 266 17.34 -9.62 11.72
N ASP A 267 16.73 -8.43 11.58
CA ASP A 267 16.66 -7.44 12.67
C ASP A 267 15.58 -7.78 13.73
N LEU A 268 14.59 -8.62 13.38
CA LEU A 268 13.60 -9.16 14.33
C LEU A 268 14.19 -10.21 15.28
N ALA A 269 15.29 -10.87 14.92
CA ALA A 269 15.91 -11.91 15.73
C ALA A 269 16.63 -11.38 16.98
N ALA A 270 16.77 -10.05 17.11
CA ALA A 270 17.46 -9.41 18.23
C ALA A 270 16.51 -8.81 19.29
N LEU A 271 15.18 -8.95 19.13
CA LEU A 271 14.19 -8.36 20.03
C LEU A 271 13.15 -9.41 20.49
N ASP A 272 12.54 -9.10 21.64
CA ASP A 272 11.73 -9.92 22.54
C ASP A 272 10.71 -10.88 21.89
N GLU A 273 10.30 -11.93 22.61
CA GLU A 273 9.38 -13.00 22.19
C GLU A 273 8.04 -12.49 21.62
N ASP A 274 7.61 -11.30 22.06
CA ASP A 274 6.40 -10.59 21.62
C ASP A 274 6.48 -10.11 20.15
N ASP A 275 7.68 -9.74 19.64
CA ASP A 275 7.87 -9.25 18.26
C ASP A 275 7.68 -10.36 17.20
N SER A 276 7.85 -11.63 17.56
CA SER A 276 7.63 -12.78 16.65
C SER A 276 6.16 -12.95 16.27
N VAL A 277 5.25 -12.87 17.25
CA VAL A 277 3.79 -12.97 17.06
C VAL A 277 3.29 -11.84 16.17
N TYR A 278 3.80 -10.62 16.39
CA TYR A 278 3.49 -9.51 15.52
C TYR A 278 4.05 -9.74 14.11
N GLY A 279 5.28 -10.23 13.96
CA GLY A 279 5.88 -10.60 12.67
C GLY A 279 4.96 -11.47 11.82
N PHE A 280 4.50 -12.60 12.36
CA PHE A 280 3.54 -13.49 11.69
C PHE A 280 2.22 -12.79 11.35
N ALA A 281 1.69 -11.96 12.25
CA ALA A 281 0.49 -11.17 11.98
C ALA A 281 0.69 -10.15 10.84
N GLN A 282 1.92 -9.67 10.59
CA GLN A 282 2.20 -8.78 9.44
C GLN A 282 2.10 -9.58 8.16
N ILE A 283 2.78 -10.71 8.13
CA ILE A 283 2.87 -11.58 6.99
C ILE A 283 1.45 -12.02 6.62
N GLY A 284 0.64 -12.42 7.60
CA GLY A 284 -0.77 -12.73 7.41
C GLY A 284 -1.59 -11.57 6.83
N LEU A 285 -1.38 -10.33 7.29
CA LEU A 285 -2.10 -9.17 6.76
C LEU A 285 -1.66 -8.79 5.34
N VAL A 286 -0.39 -8.97 5.00
CA VAL A 286 0.11 -8.77 3.62
C VAL A 286 -0.43 -9.86 2.69
N LEU A 287 -0.39 -11.12 3.12
CA LEU A 287 -0.98 -12.24 2.39
C LEU A 287 -2.49 -12.02 2.16
N LEU A 288 -3.18 -11.45 3.14
CA LEU A 288 -4.57 -11.05 3.00
C LEU A 288 -4.74 -9.94 1.96
N ALA A 289 -3.93 -8.89 1.98
CA ALA A 289 -4.00 -7.80 1.00
C ALA A 289 -3.69 -8.28 -0.43
N GLU A 290 -2.70 -9.15 -0.59
CA GLU A 290 -2.35 -9.83 -1.86
C GLU A 290 -3.48 -10.74 -2.34
N GLY A 291 -4.05 -11.55 -1.44
CA GLY A 291 -5.20 -12.40 -1.73
C GLY A 291 -6.43 -11.60 -2.15
N LEU A 292 -6.68 -10.45 -1.51
CA LEU A 292 -7.75 -9.52 -1.90
C LEU A 292 -7.49 -8.90 -3.28
N TYR A 293 -6.26 -8.45 -3.55
CA TYR A 293 -5.87 -7.92 -4.87
C TYR A 293 -6.16 -8.96 -5.96
N SER A 294 -5.69 -10.19 -5.76
CA SER A 294 -5.85 -11.26 -6.74
C SER A 294 -7.31 -11.71 -6.87
N GLY A 295 -8.01 -11.84 -5.74
CA GLY A 295 -9.41 -12.26 -5.70
C GLY A 295 -10.34 -11.28 -6.41
N LEU A 296 -10.16 -9.97 -6.20
CA LEU A 296 -11.01 -8.94 -6.83
C LEU A 296 -10.87 -8.91 -8.35
N HIS A 297 -9.66 -9.01 -8.90
CA HIS A 297 -9.48 -9.12 -10.34
C HIS A 297 -10.06 -10.44 -10.89
N SER A 298 -10.01 -11.51 -10.10
CA SER A 298 -10.59 -12.80 -10.45
C SER A 298 -12.13 -12.80 -10.46
N ILE A 299 -12.80 -11.83 -9.82
CA ILE A 299 -14.27 -11.67 -9.95
C ILE A 299 -14.66 -11.42 -11.42
N ALA A 300 -13.78 -10.79 -12.20
CA ALA A 300 -13.99 -10.54 -13.63
C ALA A 300 -13.59 -11.74 -14.52
N TRP A 301 -13.52 -12.97 -13.99
CA TRP A 301 -13.10 -14.16 -14.74
C TRP A 301 -13.94 -14.43 -16.00
N ASP A 302 -15.25 -14.21 -15.88
CA ASP A 302 -16.25 -14.42 -16.93
C ASP A 302 -16.62 -13.11 -17.65
N HIS A 303 -15.79 -12.06 -17.50
CA HIS A 303 -15.99 -10.81 -18.21
C HIS A 303 -15.88 -11.00 -19.74
N GLU A 304 -16.70 -10.28 -20.49
CA GLU A 304 -16.71 -10.36 -21.95
C GLU A 304 -15.67 -9.43 -22.58
N PHE A 305 -14.49 -9.98 -22.86
CA PHE A 305 -13.43 -9.24 -23.54
C PHE A 305 -13.70 -9.03 -25.04
N PRO A 306 -13.07 -8.01 -25.66
CA PRO A 306 -13.15 -7.79 -27.10
C PRO A 306 -12.62 -8.97 -27.93
N SER A 307 -11.58 -9.66 -27.46
CA SER A 307 -10.98 -10.83 -28.11
C SER A 307 -10.75 -12.01 -27.17
N ARG A 308 -10.65 -13.22 -27.74
CA ARG A 308 -10.31 -14.43 -26.98
C ARG A 308 -8.90 -14.37 -26.39
N VAL A 309 -7.97 -13.66 -27.04
CA VAL A 309 -6.59 -13.50 -26.59
C VAL A 309 -6.54 -12.63 -25.34
N GLU A 310 -7.25 -11.49 -25.33
CA GLU A 310 -7.37 -10.62 -24.15
C GLU A 310 -8.00 -11.37 -22.96
N ALA A 311 -9.08 -12.13 -23.19
CA ALA A 311 -9.68 -12.96 -22.15
C ALA A 311 -8.71 -14.01 -21.58
N LEU A 312 -7.91 -14.64 -22.44
CA LEU A 312 -6.93 -15.63 -22.00
C LEU A 312 -5.78 -14.97 -21.23
N LEU A 313 -5.25 -13.85 -21.71
CA LEU A 313 -4.21 -13.09 -21.04
C LEU A 313 -4.67 -12.59 -19.67
N TRP A 314 -5.93 -12.12 -19.56
CA TRP A 314 -6.53 -11.75 -18.27
C TRP A 314 -6.54 -12.89 -17.27
N ARG A 315 -7.01 -14.07 -17.70
CA ARG A 315 -7.06 -15.27 -16.84
C ARG A 315 -5.66 -15.71 -16.43
N MET A 316 -4.71 -15.74 -17.36
CA MET A 316 -3.31 -16.06 -17.06
C MET A 316 -2.69 -15.05 -16.09
N ALA A 317 -2.98 -13.77 -16.25
CA ALA A 317 -2.50 -12.72 -15.36
C ALA A 317 -3.10 -12.86 -13.95
N CYS A 318 -4.40 -13.13 -13.83
CA CYS A 318 -5.04 -13.40 -12.53
C CYS A 318 -4.39 -14.59 -11.83
N VAL A 319 -4.19 -15.71 -12.55
CA VAL A 319 -3.52 -16.91 -12.02
C VAL A 319 -2.08 -16.62 -11.62
N ALA A 320 -1.32 -15.89 -12.42
CA ALA A 320 0.07 -15.53 -12.10
C ALA A 320 0.16 -14.72 -10.81
N VAL A 321 -0.73 -13.74 -10.63
CA VAL A 321 -0.79 -12.96 -9.40
C VAL A 321 -1.26 -13.81 -8.20
N SER A 322 -2.26 -14.68 -8.37
CA SER A 322 -2.70 -15.60 -7.29
C SER A 322 -1.58 -16.56 -6.87
N ALA A 323 -0.89 -17.14 -7.84
CA ALA A 323 0.17 -18.13 -7.61
C ALA A 323 1.34 -17.51 -6.85
N TRP A 324 1.69 -16.26 -7.18
CA TRP A 324 2.68 -15.49 -6.43
C TRP A 324 2.27 -15.31 -4.96
N SER A 325 1.03 -14.89 -4.69
CA SER A 325 0.55 -14.67 -3.32
C SER A 325 0.66 -15.93 -2.46
N VAL A 326 0.34 -17.10 -3.02
CA VAL A 326 0.45 -18.39 -2.32
C VAL A 326 1.92 -18.83 -2.17
N ALA A 327 2.72 -18.69 -3.23
CA ALA A 327 4.13 -19.09 -3.22
C ALA A 327 4.94 -18.30 -2.20
N TRP A 328 4.65 -17.01 -2.01
CA TRP A 328 5.31 -16.19 -1.00
C TRP A 328 5.04 -16.67 0.43
N GLY A 329 3.77 -16.95 0.77
CA GLY A 329 3.44 -17.52 2.07
C GLY A 329 4.09 -18.89 2.31
N GLY A 330 4.05 -19.76 1.30
CA GLY A 330 4.66 -21.10 1.37
C GLY A 330 6.19 -21.07 1.49
N PHE A 331 6.86 -20.16 0.76
CA PHE A 331 8.31 -20.04 0.79
C PHE A 331 8.83 -19.63 2.18
N ILE A 332 8.14 -18.68 2.85
CA ILE A 332 8.51 -18.24 4.21
C ILE A 332 8.44 -19.42 5.20
N MET A 333 7.33 -20.18 5.18
CA MET A 333 7.15 -21.33 6.09
C MET A 333 8.19 -22.43 5.83
N LEU A 334 8.55 -22.65 4.57
CA LEU A 334 9.56 -23.63 4.18
C LEU A 334 10.97 -23.20 4.61
N ASP A 335 11.35 -21.94 4.42
CA ASP A 335 12.68 -21.43 4.78
C ASP A 335 12.94 -21.54 6.30
N GLU A 336 11.93 -21.21 7.11
CA GLU A 336 11.99 -21.36 8.57
C GLU A 336 12.12 -22.85 8.98
N SER A 337 11.35 -23.73 8.33
CA SER A 337 11.42 -25.18 8.55
C SER A 337 12.78 -25.77 8.16
N PHE A 338 13.41 -25.27 7.09
CA PHE A 338 14.73 -25.71 6.66
C PHE A 338 15.86 -25.17 7.54
N ASN A 339 15.71 -23.97 8.11
CA ASN A 339 16.68 -23.41 9.05
C ASN A 339 16.67 -24.09 10.43
N GLN A 340 15.53 -24.67 10.84
CA GLN A 340 15.41 -25.43 12.09
C GLN A 340 15.86 -26.89 11.96
N GLY A 341 16.00 -27.42 10.74
CA GLY A 341 16.42 -28.80 10.50
C GLY A 341 17.90 -29.05 10.81
N ASP A 342 18.19 -30.11 11.57
CA ASP A 342 19.56 -30.55 11.85
C ASP A 342 20.40 -30.68 10.57
N LYS A 343 21.66 -30.22 10.64
CA LYS A 343 22.66 -30.15 9.54
C LYS A 343 22.99 -31.49 8.85
N VAL A 344 22.31 -32.57 9.20
CA VAL A 344 22.57 -33.95 8.77
C VAL A 344 21.76 -34.32 7.53
N VAL A 345 20.76 -33.52 7.12
CA VAL A 345 19.90 -33.91 6.01
C VAL A 345 20.47 -33.52 4.64
N GLY A 346 21.17 -34.50 4.04
CA GLY A 346 21.07 -34.96 2.65
C GLY A 346 21.02 -33.95 1.51
N MET A 347 21.97 -34.08 0.56
CA MET A 347 22.02 -33.39 -0.73
C MET A 347 20.67 -33.27 -1.49
N GLY A 348 19.74 -34.21 -1.29
CA GLY A 348 18.37 -34.16 -1.85
C GLY A 348 17.53 -32.98 -1.33
N ILE A 349 17.66 -32.57 -0.07
CA ILE A 349 16.94 -31.42 0.49
C ILE A 349 17.44 -30.11 -0.11
N LYS A 350 18.76 -29.96 -0.29
CA LYS A 350 19.32 -28.77 -0.94
C LYS A 350 18.88 -28.63 -2.40
N TRP A 351 18.76 -29.75 -3.12
CA TRP A 351 18.26 -29.74 -4.49
C TRP A 351 16.79 -29.30 -4.55
N LEU A 352 15.95 -29.82 -3.65
CA LEU A 352 14.56 -29.40 -3.50
C LEU A 352 14.45 -27.89 -3.17
N GLN A 353 15.24 -27.39 -2.23
CA GLN A 353 15.27 -25.96 -1.87
C GLN A 353 15.65 -25.08 -3.07
N ASN A 354 16.68 -25.45 -3.83
CA ASN A 354 17.06 -24.72 -5.03
C ASN A 354 15.96 -24.72 -6.11
N THR A 355 15.33 -25.86 -6.36
CA THR A 355 14.23 -25.96 -7.32
C THR A 355 13.03 -25.12 -6.88
N CYS A 356 12.66 -25.16 -5.59
CA CYS A 356 11.63 -24.29 -5.01
C CYS A 356 11.99 -22.80 -5.16
N GLY A 357 13.25 -22.43 -4.94
CA GLY A 357 13.74 -21.07 -5.14
C GLY A 357 13.65 -20.59 -6.60
N ILE A 358 14.00 -21.44 -7.57
CA ILE A 358 13.88 -21.12 -9.00
C ILE A 358 12.41 -20.90 -9.39
N ILE A 359 11.52 -21.78 -8.95
CA ILE A 359 10.07 -21.65 -9.20
C ILE A 359 9.54 -20.36 -8.57
N PHE A 360 9.95 -20.05 -7.34
CA PHE A 360 9.58 -18.84 -6.64
C PHE A 360 9.98 -17.58 -7.42
N TRP A 361 11.23 -17.49 -7.89
CA TRP A 361 11.69 -16.36 -8.71
C TRP A 361 10.98 -16.26 -10.07
N ALA A 362 10.65 -17.39 -10.69
CA ALA A 362 9.86 -17.39 -11.93
C ALA A 362 8.44 -16.85 -11.70
N LEU A 363 7.80 -17.22 -10.58
CA LEU A 363 6.48 -16.70 -10.21
C LEU A 363 6.51 -15.20 -9.90
N ILE A 364 7.57 -14.68 -9.26
CA ILE A 364 7.80 -13.24 -9.09
C ILE A 364 7.80 -12.55 -10.45
N ALA A 365 8.64 -13.02 -11.37
CA ALA A 365 8.79 -12.40 -12.68
C ALA A 365 7.47 -12.38 -13.45
N ALA A 366 6.72 -13.49 -13.40
CA ALA A 366 5.40 -13.60 -14.02
C ALA A 366 4.40 -12.61 -13.40
N ALA A 367 4.34 -12.49 -12.07
CA ALA A 367 3.44 -11.57 -11.38
C ALA A 367 3.79 -10.10 -11.65
N VAL A 368 5.08 -9.76 -11.70
CA VAL A 368 5.55 -8.40 -12.04
C VAL A 368 5.12 -8.00 -13.45
N VAL A 369 5.14 -8.92 -14.41
CA VAL A 369 4.67 -8.67 -15.78
C VAL A 369 3.13 -8.64 -15.87
N ALA A 370 2.45 -9.49 -15.09
CA ALA A 370 0.99 -9.56 -15.07
C ALA A 370 0.32 -8.27 -14.56
N ARG A 371 0.93 -7.59 -13.57
CA ARG A 371 0.35 -6.38 -12.94
C ARG A 371 0.15 -5.21 -13.91
N PRO A 372 1.15 -4.76 -14.69
CA PRO A 372 0.94 -3.75 -15.72
C PRO A 372 -0.09 -4.17 -16.76
N PHE A 373 -0.10 -5.45 -17.15
CA PHE A 373 -1.10 -5.95 -18.09
C PHE A 373 -2.53 -5.80 -17.54
N ILE A 374 -2.78 -6.21 -16.29
CA ILE A 374 -4.10 -6.04 -15.65
C ILE A 374 -4.55 -4.58 -15.66
N ILE A 375 -3.65 -3.66 -15.35
CA ILE A 375 -3.94 -2.22 -15.36
C ILE A 375 -4.31 -1.77 -16.78
N LEU A 376 -3.46 -2.06 -17.76
CA LEU A 376 -3.66 -1.66 -19.15
C LEU A 376 -4.96 -2.23 -19.72
N GLU A 377 -5.23 -3.51 -19.49
CA GLU A 377 -6.46 -4.16 -19.95
C GLU A 377 -7.70 -3.55 -19.28
N SER A 378 -7.61 -3.16 -18.00
CA SER A 378 -8.70 -2.48 -17.30
C SER A 378 -9.10 -1.16 -17.97
N PHE A 379 -8.14 -0.40 -18.52
CA PHE A 379 -8.42 0.80 -19.31
C PHE A 379 -8.94 0.47 -20.72
N LEU A 380 -8.33 -0.52 -21.38
CA LEU A 380 -8.68 -0.89 -22.75
C LEU A 380 -10.07 -1.53 -22.85
N ALA A 381 -10.52 -2.26 -21.82
CA ALA A 381 -11.82 -2.91 -21.76
C ALA A 381 -13.00 -1.93 -21.91
N LEU A 382 -12.82 -0.64 -21.56
CA LEU A 382 -13.82 0.41 -21.77
C LEU A 382 -14.29 0.52 -23.23
N ARG A 383 -13.47 0.07 -24.20
CA ARG A 383 -13.81 0.07 -25.63
C ARG A 383 -14.92 -0.92 -26.00
N SER A 384 -15.27 -1.86 -25.12
CA SER A 384 -16.28 -2.89 -25.39
C SER A 384 -16.97 -3.40 -24.12
N GLU A 385 -17.45 -2.50 -23.27
CA GLU A 385 -18.21 -2.85 -22.06
C GLU A 385 -19.66 -3.26 -22.38
N PRO A 386 -20.29 -4.11 -21.57
CA PRO A 386 -21.69 -4.46 -21.75
C PRO A 386 -22.62 -3.30 -21.38
N ILE A 387 -23.80 -3.23 -22.01
CA ILE A 387 -24.73 -2.09 -21.88
C ILE A 387 -25.16 -1.84 -20.42
N GLY A 388 -25.21 -2.87 -19.58
CA GLY A 388 -25.55 -2.76 -18.15
C GLY A 388 -24.56 -1.92 -17.35
N VAL A 389 -23.33 -1.72 -17.83
CA VAL A 389 -22.32 -0.87 -17.18
C VAL A 389 -22.79 0.59 -17.11
N TYR A 390 -23.59 1.01 -18.10
CA TYR A 390 -24.06 2.37 -18.25
C TYR A 390 -25.40 2.65 -17.56
N TRP A 391 -26.07 1.62 -17.06
CA TRP A 391 -27.32 1.76 -16.31
C TRP A 391 -27.05 2.20 -14.86
N ILE A 392 -27.77 3.21 -14.38
CA ILE A 392 -27.66 3.73 -13.00
C ILE A 392 -29.03 3.63 -12.32
N PRO A 393 -29.14 3.02 -11.12
CA PRO A 393 -30.35 3.05 -10.32
C PRO A 393 -30.79 4.49 -10.01
N THR A 394 -32.09 4.78 -10.08
CA THR A 394 -32.64 6.14 -9.96
C THR A 394 -32.18 6.89 -8.71
N TRP A 395 -32.11 6.21 -7.56
CA TRP A 395 -31.66 6.84 -6.30
C TRP A 395 -30.19 7.25 -6.33
N LEU A 396 -29.34 6.57 -7.11
CA LEU A 396 -27.92 6.90 -7.26
C LEU A 396 -27.74 8.15 -8.15
N GLN A 397 -28.72 8.46 -9.00
CA GLN A 397 -28.78 9.70 -9.78
C GLN A 397 -29.19 10.91 -8.93
N MET A 398 -29.86 10.69 -7.79
CA MET A 398 -30.31 11.75 -6.90
C MET A 398 -29.19 12.31 -6.01
N ILE A 399 -28.07 11.60 -5.90
CA ILE A 399 -26.93 12.02 -5.09
C ILE A 399 -25.96 12.79 -6.00
N PRO A 400 -25.59 14.04 -5.66
CA PRO A 400 -24.68 14.83 -6.48
C PRO A 400 -23.34 14.10 -6.65
N HIS A 401 -22.90 13.99 -7.90
CA HIS A 401 -21.57 13.47 -8.23
C HIS A 401 -20.53 14.52 -7.81
N ILE A 402 -19.60 14.13 -6.93
CA ILE A 402 -18.51 14.97 -6.42
C ILE A 402 -17.36 15.03 -7.43
#